data_AF-A0A2L2Z1S4-F1
#
_entry.id   AF-A0A2L2Z1S4-F1
#
_cell.length_a   1.000
_cell.length_b   1.000
_cell.length_c   1.000
_cell.angle_alpha   90.00
_cell.angle_beta   90.00
_cell.angle_gamma   90.00
#
_symmetry.space_group_name_H-M   'P 1'
#
loop_
_entity.id
_entity.type
_entity.pdbx_description
1 polymer ?
#
loop_
_entity_poly.entity_id
_entity_poly.type
_entity_poly.pdbx_seq_one_letter_code
_entity_poly.pdbx_strand_id
1 'polypeptide(L)' 'PLKGVNCDLSTQYYRTMDGSCNNFLFPCWGKTSEPYLRWLPPAYANGIDAPRVRADGNPLPSPRQVYQWVSSQFEQSANT' A
#
# COMPACT_ATOMS: atom_id res chain seq x y z
N PRO A 1 11.57 -5.01 -16.05
CA PRO A 1 10.19 -4.79 -16.56
C PRO A 1 9.58 -6.12 -17.01
N LEU A 2 8.37 -6.46 -16.54
CA LEU A 2 7.63 -7.61 -17.07
C LEU A 2 7.47 -7.39 -18.58
N LYS A 3 8.18 -8.22 -19.34
CA LYS A 3 8.33 -8.13 -20.78
C LYS A 3 7.04 -8.66 -21.40
N GLY A 4 6.21 -7.80 -22.00
CA GLY A 4 5.03 -8.30 -22.71
C GLY A 4 3.85 -7.35 -22.93
N VAL A 5 3.86 -6.13 -22.41
CA VAL A 5 2.77 -5.18 -22.71
C VAL A 5 3.08 -4.46 -24.02
N ASN A 6 2.32 -4.76 -25.07
CA ASN A 6 2.37 -4.06 -26.35
C ASN A 6 1.25 -3.01 -26.39
N CYS A 7 1.63 -1.74 -26.51
CA CYS A 7 0.68 -0.64 -26.60
C CYS A 7 0.35 -0.37 -28.06
N ASP A 8 -0.89 -0.63 -28.46
CA ASP A 8 -1.38 -0.43 -29.82
C ASP A 8 -2.13 0.91 -29.98
N LEU A 9 -2.62 1.19 -31.19
CA LEU A 9 -3.41 2.39 -31.47
C LEU A 9 -4.72 2.43 -30.68
N SER A 10 -5.32 1.30 -30.31
CA SER A 10 -6.55 1.29 -29.51
C SER A 10 -6.32 1.89 -28.12
N THR A 11 -5.16 1.60 -27.52
CA THR A 11 -4.75 2.15 -26.22
C THR A 11 -4.46 3.65 -26.25
N GLN A 12 -4.29 4.24 -27.43
CA GLN A 12 -4.12 5.69 -27.62
C GLN A 12 -5.46 6.44 -27.50
N TYR A 13 -6.56 5.83 -27.94
CA TYR A 13 -7.88 6.46 -27.93
C TYR A 13 -8.71 6.11 -26.70
N TYR A 14 -8.51 4.91 -26.14
CA TYR A 14 -9.26 4.42 -24.98
C TYR A 14 -8.35 3.78 -23.95
N ARG A 15 -8.77 3.82 -22.68
CA ARG A 15 -8.06 3.17 -21.59
C ARG A 15 -8.27 1.66 -21.65
N THR A 16 -7.21 0.91 -21.36
CA THR A 16 -7.31 -0.52 -21.11
C THR A 16 -8.02 -0.78 -19.78
N MET A 17 -8.69 -1.92 -19.67
CA MET A 17 -9.44 -2.29 -18.46
C MET A 17 -8.53 -2.52 -17.25
N ASP A 18 -7.28 -2.97 -17.49
CA ASP A 18 -6.29 -3.23 -16.44
C ASP A 18 -5.38 -2.02 -16.16
N GLY A 19 -5.55 -0.90 -16.86
CA GLY A 19 -4.73 0.30 -16.71
C GLY A 19 -3.35 0.22 -17.39
N SER A 20 -3.06 -0.85 -18.12
CA SER A 20 -1.85 -0.94 -18.95
C SER A 20 -1.79 0.14 -20.02
N CYS A 21 -0.58 0.52 -20.44
CA CYS A 21 -0.35 1.53 -21.48
C CYS A 21 -0.82 2.96 -21.15
N ASN A 22 -1.22 3.25 -19.90
CA ASN A 22 -1.44 4.65 -19.51
C ASN A 22 -0.14 5.48 -19.55
N ASN A 23 1.01 4.83 -19.30
CA ASN A 23 2.33 5.40 -19.48
C ASN A 23 3.07 4.61 -20.60
N PHE A 24 3.28 5.24 -21.76
CA PHE A 24 3.90 4.56 -22.91
C PHE A 24 5.36 4.16 -22.70
N LEU A 25 6.11 4.92 -21.89
CA LEU A 25 7.50 4.58 -21.56
C LEU A 25 7.58 3.42 -20.56
N PHE A 26 6.59 3.34 -19.67
CA PHE A 26 6.50 2.31 -18.63
C PHE A 26 5.08 1.71 -18.60
N PRO A 27 4.73 0.84 -19.55
CA PRO A 27 3.34 0.39 -19.76
C PRO A 27 2.65 -0.30 -18.58
N CYS A 28 3.40 -0.80 -17.60
CA CYS A 28 2.86 -1.44 -16.40
C CYS A 28 2.64 -0.49 -15.22
N TRP A 29 3.07 0.77 -15.30
CA TRP A 29 2.93 1.69 -14.17
C TRP A 29 1.46 2.02 -13.91
N GLY A 30 0.98 1.68 -12.71
CA GLY A 30 -0.42 1.88 -12.32
C GLY A 30 -1.38 0.83 -12.88
N LYS A 31 -0.88 -0.21 -13.56
CA LYS A 31 -1.66 -1.37 -13.98
C LYS A 31 -2.15 -2.13 -12.74
N THR A 32 -3.32 -2.75 -12.83
CA THR A 32 -3.85 -3.64 -11.78
C THR A 32 -3.00 -4.91 -11.63
N SER A 33 -3.12 -5.57 -10.47
CA SER A 33 -2.36 -6.78 -10.12
C SER A 33 -0.83 -6.62 -10.12
N GLU A 34 -0.33 -5.39 -10.05
CA GLU A 34 1.07 -5.08 -9.82
C GLU A 34 1.33 -4.76 -8.33
N PRO A 35 2.54 -5.00 -7.82
CA PRO A 35 2.89 -4.64 -6.45
C PRO A 35 2.87 -3.12 -6.25
N TYR A 36 2.49 -2.67 -5.04
CA TYR A 36 2.60 -1.27 -4.66
C TYR A 36 4.06 -0.79 -4.66
N LEU A 37 4.28 0.43 -5.17
CA LEU A 37 5.57 1.10 -5.08
C LEU A 37 5.90 1.39 -3.60
N ARG A 38 7.14 1.13 -3.19
CA ARG A 38 7.63 1.42 -1.83
C ARG A 38 8.63 2.57 -1.89
N TRP A 39 8.36 3.64 -1.16
CA TRP A 39 9.27 4.80 -1.03
C TRP A 39 10.35 4.56 0.02
N LEU A 40 10.08 3.69 0.99
CA LEU A 40 11.00 3.26 2.04
C LEU A 40 11.06 1.72 2.08
N PRO A 41 12.18 1.13 2.55
CA PRO A 41 12.27 -0.30 2.77
C PRO A 41 11.16 -0.83 3.70
N PRO A 42 10.65 -2.05 3.47
CA PRO A 42 9.68 -2.66 4.37
C PRO A 42 10.28 -2.94 5.76
N ALA A 43 9.46 -2.87 6.80
CA ALA A 43 9.85 -3.14 8.19
C ALA A 43 9.06 -4.32 8.77
N TYR A 44 9.48 -5.54 8.44
CA TYR A 44 8.91 -6.79 8.95
C TYR A 44 9.76 -7.36 10.09
N ALA A 45 9.15 -8.11 11.02
CA ALA A 45 9.88 -8.65 12.17
C ALA A 45 10.96 -9.68 11.77
N ASN A 46 10.72 -10.46 10.73
CA ASN A 46 11.67 -11.40 10.14
C ASN A 46 12.36 -10.83 8.87
N GLY A 47 12.14 -9.56 8.54
CA GLY A 47 12.65 -8.95 7.31
C GLY A 47 11.98 -9.39 6.00
N ILE A 48 10.98 -10.29 6.06
CA ILE A 48 10.35 -10.90 4.88
C ILE A 48 8.86 -10.57 4.82
N ASP A 49 8.08 -11.08 5.77
CA ASP A 49 6.62 -11.07 5.73
C ASP A 49 5.94 -11.02 7.11
N ALA A 50 6.66 -11.34 8.19
CA ALA A 50 6.10 -11.37 9.53
C ALA A 50 5.73 -9.95 9.99
N PRO A 51 4.53 -9.76 10.59
CA PRO A 51 4.10 -8.46 11.11
C PRO A 51 5.17 -7.82 11.99
N ARG A 52 5.32 -6.49 11.85
CA ARG A 52 6.27 -5.70 12.64
C ARG A 52 6.09 -5.93 14.14
N VAL A 53 7.21 -5.96 14.86
CA VAL A 53 7.25 -5.88 16.33
C VAL A 53 7.78 -4.51 16.79
N ARG A 54 7.68 -4.24 18.09
CA ARG A 54 8.29 -3.04 18.68
C ARG A 54 9.81 -3.07 18.52
N ALA A 55 10.44 -1.89 18.63
CA ALA A 55 11.90 -1.76 18.52
C ALA A 55 12.66 -2.52 19.61
N ASP A 56 12.02 -2.81 20.75
CA ASP A 56 12.54 -3.60 21.86
C ASP A 56 12.23 -5.10 21.75
N GLY A 57 11.65 -5.54 20.61
CA GLY A 57 11.30 -6.95 20.35
C GLY A 57 9.96 -7.41 20.94
N ASN A 58 9.28 -6.56 21.73
CA ASN A 58 7.98 -6.92 22.30
C ASN A 58 6.83 -6.83 21.27
N PRO A 59 5.70 -7.52 21.51
CA PRO A 59 4.51 -7.39 20.65
C PRO A 59 3.96 -5.97 20.62
N LEU A 60 3.42 -5.55 19.47
CA LEU A 60 2.64 -4.32 19.35
C LEU A 60 1.27 -4.49 20.06
N PRO A 61 0.69 -3.42 20.62
CA PRO A 61 -0.67 -3.48 21.16
C PRO A 61 -1.67 -3.85 20.07
N SER A 62 -2.78 -4.49 20.46
CA SER A 62 -3.81 -4.82 19.48
C SER A 62 -4.41 -3.55 18.84
N PRO A 63 -4.78 -3.58 17.55
CA PRO A 63 -5.41 -2.42 16.90
C PRO A 63 -6.67 -1.94 17.63
N ARG A 64 -7.43 -2.86 18.25
CA ARG A 64 -8.63 -2.53 19.02
C ARG A 64 -8.32 -1.74 20.29
N GLN A 65 -7.27 -2.12 21.02
CA GLN A 65 -6.84 -1.38 22.21
C GLN A 65 -6.37 0.02 21.87
N VAL A 66 -5.59 0.18 20.78
CA VAL A 66 -5.15 1.49 20.31
C VAL A 66 -6.35 2.35 19.94
N TYR A 67 -7.32 1.80 19.19
CA TYR A 67 -8.55 2.49 18.84
C TYR A 67 -9.31 2.94 20.10
N GLN A 68 -9.57 2.05 21.05
CA GLN A 68 -10.31 2.37 22.27
C GLN A 68 -9.62 3.47 23.08
N TRP A 69 -8.30 3.38 23.22
CA TRP A 69 -7.52 4.37 23.95
C TRP A 69 -7.58 5.74 23.29
N VAL A 70 -7.46 5.81 21.95
CA VAL A 70 -7.56 7.07 21.19
C VAL A 70 -8.99 7.64 21.24
N SER A 71 -10.01 6.82 20.99
CA SER A 71 -11.42 7.24 21.01
C SER A 71 -11.83 7.82 22.37
N SER A 72 -11.40 7.21 23.47
CA SER A 72 -11.73 7.72 24.81
C SER A 72 -11.13 9.10 25.10
N GLN A 73 -9.98 9.45 24.50
CA GLN A 73 -9.41 10.79 24.67
C GLN A 73 -10.30 11.87 24.03
N PHE A 74 -10.87 11.56 22.86
CA PHE A 74 -11.76 12.49 22.17
C PHE A 74 -13.07 12.69 22.94
N GLU A 75 -13.64 11.62 23.50
CA GLU A 75 -14.85 11.71 24.33
C GLU A 75 -14.63 12.57 25.59
N GLN A 76 -13.46 12.47 26.22
CA GLN A 76 -13.11 13.27 27.40
C GLN A 76 -12.91 14.75 27.04
N SER A 77 -12.32 15.05 25.87
CA SER A 77 -12.15 16.42 25.39
C SER A 77 -13.46 17.12 25.00
N ALA A 78 -14.51 16.35 24.68
CA ALA A 78 -15.84 16.90 24.39
C ALA A 78 -16.66 17.18 25.66
N ASN A 79 -16.23 16.63 26.80
CA ASN A 79 -16.88 16.81 28.11
C ASN A 79 -16.14 17.81 29.01
N THR A 80 -15.14 18.52 28.46
CA THR A 80 -14.45 19.65 29.10
C THR A 80 -14.80 20.92 28.35
#